data_AF-A0A2G9USQ1-F1
#
_entry.id   AF-A0A2G9USQ1-F1
#
_cell.length_a   1.000
_cell.length_b   1.000
_cell.length_c   1.000
_cell.angle_alpha   90.00
_cell.angle_beta   90.00
_cell.angle_gamma   90.00
#
_symmetry.space_group_name_H-M   'P 1'
#
loop_
_entity.id
_entity.type
_entity.pdbx_description
1 polymer ?
#
loop_
_entity_poly.entity_id
_entity_poly.type
_entity_poly.pdbx_seq_one_letter_code
_entity_poly.pdbx_strand_id
1 'polypeptide(L)'
;MTYRRDSRYFFPYGQFVPLTSQGRGEDPVTVSERKILDALKRKSKGSLIFVSNCKTPSKREDFVMDLGQHTEVTVRGNCEKSLSFGNRTRSSSCNSSCDDDALIGTDVPSGSFIALDDFKSTKELGDYLNFLRRNDSAYLKYFEWTKHYRLPSSYKSDALCKLCGDIYREEHFVVEDIVQYYFKGQCSDSS
;
A
#
# COMPACT_ATOMS: atom_id res chain seq x y z
N MET A 1 -6.18 -18.05 -10.23
CA MET A 1 -5.67 -17.46 -8.97
C MET A 1 -5.97 -15.98 -8.98
N THR A 2 -6.41 -15.40 -7.86
CA THR A 2 -6.82 -13.98 -7.79
C THR A 2 -6.46 -13.35 -6.44
N TYR A 3 -6.49 -12.02 -6.37
CA TYR A 3 -6.27 -11.27 -5.13
C TYR A 3 -7.52 -11.14 -4.24
N ARG A 4 -8.67 -11.66 -4.67
CA ARG A 4 -9.90 -11.62 -3.87
C ARG A 4 -9.80 -12.60 -2.70
N ARG A 5 -10.08 -12.12 -1.48
CA ARG A 5 -10.05 -12.94 -0.24
C ARG A 5 -11.01 -14.14 -0.26
N ASP A 6 -12.14 -13.99 -0.93
CA ASP A 6 -13.15 -15.05 -1.08
C ASP A 6 -12.93 -15.93 -2.33
N SER A 7 -11.80 -15.76 -3.03
CA SER A 7 -11.49 -16.60 -4.18
C SER A 7 -11.03 -18.00 -3.76
N ARG A 8 -11.43 -18.99 -4.56
CA ARG A 8 -11.02 -20.39 -4.36
C ARG A 8 -9.49 -20.55 -4.33
N TYR A 9 -8.79 -19.75 -5.12
CA TYR A 9 -7.33 -19.72 -5.26
C TYR A 9 -6.79 -18.31 -4.96
N PHE A 10 -6.82 -17.93 -3.69
CA PHE A 10 -6.39 -16.62 -3.20
C PHE A 10 -4.87 -16.49 -3.20
N PHE A 11 -4.36 -15.49 -3.91
CA PHE A 11 -2.93 -15.24 -4.12
C PHE A 11 -2.60 -13.76 -3.87
N PRO A 12 -2.51 -13.32 -2.61
CA PRO A 12 -2.24 -11.92 -2.28
C PRO A 12 -0.80 -11.52 -2.61
N TYR A 13 -0.59 -10.22 -2.89
CA TYR A 13 0.77 -9.68 -3.12
C TYR A 13 1.68 -9.74 -1.90
N GLY A 14 1.12 -9.84 -0.69
CA GLY A 14 1.86 -9.97 0.54
C GLY A 14 0.96 -10.32 1.72
N GLN A 15 1.55 -10.68 2.84
CA GLN A 15 0.83 -11.00 4.06
C GLN A 15 1.68 -10.64 5.27
N PHE A 16 1.07 -10.01 6.27
CA PHE A 16 1.69 -9.78 7.57
C PHE A 16 1.45 -10.99 8.47
N VAL A 17 2.48 -11.38 9.22
CA VAL A 17 2.40 -12.47 10.20
C VAL A 17 2.60 -11.94 11.63
N PRO A 18 1.88 -12.47 12.63
CA PRO A 18 2.10 -12.08 14.02
C PRO A 18 3.54 -12.34 14.49
N LEU A 19 4.05 -11.48 15.36
CA LEU A 19 5.32 -11.69 16.03
C LEU A 19 5.20 -12.82 17.06
N THR A 20 5.87 -13.94 16.80
CA THR A 20 5.98 -15.04 17.76
C THR A 20 7.11 -14.75 18.77
N SER A 21 6.99 -15.30 19.99
CA SER A 21 8.00 -15.14 21.05
C SER A 21 9.39 -15.60 20.66
N GLN A 22 9.50 -16.55 19.71
CA GLN A 22 10.77 -17.04 19.16
C GLN A 22 11.43 -16.12 18.12
N GLY A 23 10.74 -15.07 17.65
CA GLY A 23 11.23 -14.08 16.68
C GLY A 23 11.53 -12.69 17.25
N ARG A 24 11.58 -12.55 18.59
CA ARG A 24 11.86 -11.26 19.26
C ARG A 24 13.34 -10.83 19.20
N GLY A 25 14.21 -11.63 18.56
CA GLY A 25 15.61 -11.30 18.32
C GLY A 25 15.92 -11.32 16.83
N GLU A 26 16.37 -10.19 16.29
CA GLU A 26 17.16 -10.04 15.06
C GLU A 26 16.66 -10.74 13.79
N ASP A 27 15.35 -10.87 13.57
CA ASP A 27 14.86 -11.14 12.21
C ASP A 27 15.10 -9.86 11.37
N PRO A 28 15.93 -9.90 10.30
CA PRO A 28 16.27 -8.73 9.48
C PRO A 28 15.04 -8.03 8.88
N VAL A 29 13.92 -8.76 8.79
CA VAL A 29 12.64 -8.29 8.24
C VAL A 29 11.80 -7.50 9.26
N THR A 30 12.20 -7.49 10.54
CA THR A 30 11.47 -6.75 11.58
C THR A 30 11.84 -5.27 11.60
N VAL A 31 10.82 -4.41 11.56
CA VAL A 31 10.99 -2.95 11.70
C VAL A 31 11.14 -2.62 13.18
N SER A 32 12.36 -2.30 13.62
CA SER A 32 12.62 -1.93 15.01
C SER A 32 12.23 -0.49 15.31
N GLU A 33 11.85 -0.22 16.57
CA GLU A 33 11.50 1.12 17.05
C GLU A 33 12.66 2.12 16.84
N ARG A 34 13.91 1.68 17.03
CA ARG A 34 15.08 2.52 16.77
C ARG A 34 15.16 2.97 15.31
N LYS A 35 14.94 2.05 14.35
CA LYS A 35 14.93 2.38 12.90
C LYS A 35 13.83 3.41 12.59
N ILE A 36 12.66 3.29 13.22
CA ILE A 36 11.55 4.24 13.05
C ILE A 36 11.93 5.61 13.58
N LEU A 37 12.45 5.68 14.82
CA LEU A 37 12.88 6.93 15.44
C LEU A 37 14.02 7.64 14.69
N ASP A 38 14.94 6.87 14.11
CA ASP A 38 16.01 7.44 13.28
C ASP A 38 15.51 7.93 11.92
N ALA A 39 14.52 7.26 11.33
CA ALA A 39 13.86 7.74 10.12
C ALA A 39 13.09 9.05 10.37
N LEU A 40 12.44 9.18 11.53
CA LEU A 40 11.70 10.38 11.92
C LEU A 40 12.55 11.65 11.95
N LYS A 41 13.80 11.56 12.42
CA LYS A 41 14.75 12.70 12.43
C LYS A 41 14.98 13.30 11.03
N ARG A 42 14.75 12.52 9.97
CA ARG A 42 14.93 12.94 8.58
C ARG A 42 13.61 13.27 7.88
N LYS A 43 12.46 13.07 8.54
CA LYS A 43 11.12 13.33 8.00
C LYS A 43 10.92 14.83 7.79
N SER A 44 11.15 15.28 6.57
CA SER A 44 11.05 16.70 6.20
C SER A 44 10.24 16.94 4.92
N LYS A 45 10.11 15.91 4.07
CA LYS A 45 9.42 16.00 2.78
C LYS A 45 7.98 15.52 2.89
N GLY A 46 7.15 15.96 1.96
CA GLY A 46 5.80 15.42 1.75
C GLY A 46 5.81 14.01 1.17
N SER A 47 4.69 13.61 0.58
CA SER A 47 4.50 12.27 0.03
C SER A 47 5.32 12.04 -1.24
N LEU A 48 5.70 10.79 -1.50
CA LEU A 48 6.37 10.35 -2.74
C LEU A 48 5.47 9.32 -3.43
N ILE A 49 5.33 9.42 -4.75
CA ILE A 49 4.58 8.48 -5.56
C ILE A 49 5.37 8.09 -6.82
N PHE A 50 5.45 6.79 -7.08
CA PHE A 50 6.05 6.22 -8.29
C PHE A 50 4.93 5.84 -9.27
N VAL A 51 4.90 6.47 -10.45
CA VAL A 51 3.82 6.31 -11.43
C VAL A 51 4.38 6.22 -12.84
N SER A 52 4.03 5.12 -13.52
CA SER A 52 4.38 4.88 -14.93
C SER A 52 3.17 4.85 -15.88
N ASN A 53 1.97 4.57 -15.36
CA ASN A 53 0.70 4.64 -16.12
C ASN A 53 -0.07 5.93 -15.79
N CYS A 54 -0.13 6.83 -16.76
CA CYS A 54 -0.56 8.22 -16.56
C CYS A 54 -2.05 8.46 -16.86
N LYS A 55 -2.73 7.47 -17.45
CA LYS A 55 -4.16 7.52 -17.75
C LYS A 55 -4.80 6.26 -17.21
N THR A 56 -5.58 6.40 -16.15
CA THR A 56 -6.16 5.25 -15.46
C THR A 56 -7.69 5.30 -15.45
N PRO A 57 -8.38 4.16 -15.58
CA PRO A 57 -9.84 4.13 -15.40
C PRO A 57 -10.28 4.66 -14.04
N SER A 58 -9.46 4.48 -12.99
CA SER A 58 -9.71 4.96 -11.64
C SER A 58 -9.50 6.47 -11.47
N LYS A 59 -9.04 7.19 -12.50
CA LYS A 59 -8.74 8.63 -12.43
C LYS A 59 -7.74 8.98 -11.33
N ARG A 60 -6.80 8.07 -11.04
CA ARG A 60 -5.75 8.29 -10.04
C ARG A 60 -4.97 9.57 -10.33
N GLU A 61 -4.71 9.86 -11.60
CA GLU A 61 -4.06 11.08 -12.04
C GLU A 61 -4.77 12.34 -11.55
N ASP A 62 -6.10 12.40 -11.65
CA ASP A 62 -6.89 13.56 -11.25
C ASP A 62 -6.83 13.76 -9.73
N PHE A 63 -6.92 12.66 -8.97
CA PHE A 63 -6.77 12.68 -7.52
C PHE A 63 -5.38 13.17 -7.08
N VAL A 64 -4.31 12.67 -7.69
CA VAL A 64 -2.94 13.07 -7.37
C VAL A 64 -2.72 14.56 -7.68
N MET A 65 -3.27 15.04 -8.81
CA MET A 65 -3.20 16.45 -9.19
C MET A 65 -3.94 17.34 -8.19
N ASP A 66 -5.14 16.94 -7.77
CA ASP A 66 -5.96 17.70 -6.81
C ASP A 66 -5.32 17.72 -5.41
N LEU A 67 -4.86 16.57 -4.90
CA LEU A 67 -4.13 16.48 -3.63
C LEU A 67 -2.84 17.33 -3.63
N GLY A 68 -2.14 17.39 -4.75
CA GLY A 68 -0.92 18.19 -4.92
C GLY A 68 -1.12 19.71 -4.72
N GLN A 69 -2.36 20.20 -4.81
CA GLN A 69 -2.69 21.59 -4.48
C GLN A 69 -2.61 21.87 -2.97
N HIS A 70 -2.85 20.85 -2.16
CA HIS A 70 -3.02 20.96 -0.71
C HIS A 70 -1.79 20.47 0.09
N THR A 71 -1.00 19.57 -0.48
CA THR A 71 0.21 19.05 0.17
C THR A 71 1.34 18.80 -0.83
N GLU A 72 2.58 18.73 -0.35
CA GLU A 72 3.73 18.40 -1.19
C GLU A 72 3.64 16.92 -1.61
N VAL A 73 3.56 16.68 -2.91
CA VAL A 73 3.60 15.35 -3.52
C VAL A 73 4.73 15.32 -4.54
N THR A 74 5.69 14.44 -4.35
CA THR A 74 6.78 14.20 -5.29
C THR A 74 6.38 13.05 -6.20
N VAL A 75 6.36 13.29 -7.52
CA VAL A 75 6.06 12.25 -8.51
C VAL A 75 7.36 11.79 -9.16
N ARG A 76 7.54 10.48 -9.30
CA ARG A 76 8.65 9.83 -10.02
C ARG A 76 8.12 8.83 -11.03
N GLY A 77 8.90 8.59 -12.08
CA GLY A 77 8.57 7.63 -13.14
C GLY A 77 8.06 8.30 -14.42
N ASN A 78 7.47 7.51 -15.32
CA ASN A 78 7.10 7.97 -16.66
C ASN A 78 6.06 9.10 -16.66
N CYS A 79 5.28 9.23 -15.58
CA CYS A 79 4.25 10.27 -15.44
C CYS A 79 4.72 11.53 -14.72
N GLU A 80 6.01 11.63 -14.39
CA GLU A 80 6.56 12.79 -13.68
C GLU A 80 6.24 14.11 -14.41
N LYS A 81 6.44 14.16 -15.73
CA LYS A 81 6.15 15.36 -16.53
C LYS A 81 4.66 15.70 -16.58
N SER A 82 3.77 14.70 -16.53
CA SER A 82 2.33 14.90 -16.68
C SER A 82 1.60 15.12 -15.37
N LEU A 83 2.21 14.80 -14.22
CA LEU A 83 1.61 14.93 -12.90
C LEU A 83 2.32 15.96 -12.00
N SER A 84 3.48 16.45 -12.40
CA SER A 84 4.17 17.53 -11.66
C SER A 84 3.66 18.90 -12.11
N PHE A 85 2.72 19.48 -11.36
CA PHE A 85 2.21 20.84 -11.58
C PHE A 85 2.53 21.78 -10.40
N GLY A 86 3.10 22.96 -10.72
CA GLY A 86 3.38 24.05 -9.77
C GLY A 86 4.68 23.93 -8.97
N ASN A 87 4.94 24.93 -8.10
CA ASN A 87 6.18 25.03 -7.30
C ASN A 87 6.30 24.00 -6.15
N ARG A 88 5.31 23.09 -6.01
CA ARG A 88 5.21 22.12 -4.89
C ARG A 88 5.44 20.67 -5.30
N THR A 89 5.51 20.37 -6.59
CA THR A 89 5.93 19.07 -7.13
C THR A 89 7.39 19.17 -7.54
N ARG A 90 8.31 18.68 -6.71
CA ARG A 90 9.76 18.81 -6.97
C ARG A 90 10.30 17.62 -7.75
N SER A 91 10.89 17.90 -8.91
CA SER A 91 11.83 16.97 -9.54
C SER A 91 13.19 17.08 -8.85
N SER A 92 13.62 15.99 -8.23
CA SER A 92 14.96 15.78 -7.72
C SER A 92 15.37 14.39 -8.15
N SER A 93 16.39 14.31 -9.01
CA SER A 93 16.96 13.03 -9.43
C SER A 93 17.32 12.21 -8.19
N CYS A 94 16.67 11.05 -8.02
CA CYS A 94 17.10 10.08 -7.02
C CYS A 94 18.30 9.34 -7.61
N ASN A 95 19.36 9.15 -6.82
CA ASN A 95 20.36 8.15 -7.16
C ASN A 95 19.70 6.77 -7.20
N SER A 96 20.23 5.87 -8.01
CA SER A 96 19.71 4.52 -8.33
C SER A 96 19.67 3.52 -7.16
N SER A 97 19.63 4.00 -5.91
CA SER A 97 19.37 3.19 -4.72
C SER A 97 18.03 3.65 -4.14
N CYS A 98 16.97 3.24 -4.81
CA CYS A 98 15.64 3.17 -4.24
C CYS A 98 15.25 1.70 -4.36
N ASP A 99 15.40 0.97 -3.26
CA ASP A 99 14.83 -0.37 -3.17
C ASP A 99 13.32 -0.20 -3.09
N ASP A 100 12.66 -0.37 -4.22
CA ASP A 100 11.21 -0.42 -4.34
C ASP A 100 10.74 -1.80 -3.92
N ASP A 101 10.42 -1.99 -2.63
CA ASP A 101 9.63 -3.15 -2.21
C ASP A 101 8.85 -2.85 -0.93
N ALA A 102 7.52 -2.72 -1.09
CA ALA A 102 6.49 -3.28 -0.20
C ALA A 102 5.17 -2.48 -0.32
N LEU A 103 4.24 -2.91 -1.18
CA LEU A 103 2.82 -2.53 -1.15
C LEU A 103 2.02 -3.60 -1.92
N ILE A 104 0.87 -4.13 -1.54
CA ILE A 104 0.00 -4.07 -0.36
C ILE A 104 -0.50 -5.51 -0.16
N GLY A 105 -0.30 -6.07 1.04
CA GLY A 105 -0.90 -7.33 1.42
C GLY A 105 -2.35 -7.12 1.80
N THR A 106 -3.26 -7.96 1.34
CA THR A 106 -4.70 -7.87 1.62
C THR A 106 -5.04 -8.32 3.05
N ASP A 107 -4.23 -7.92 4.03
CA ASP A 107 -4.38 -8.04 5.49
C ASP A 107 -3.49 -6.98 6.15
N VAL A 108 -3.65 -5.73 5.69
CA VAL A 108 -2.91 -4.59 6.22
C VAL A 108 -3.32 -4.39 7.68
N PRO A 109 -2.37 -4.33 8.64
CA PRO A 109 -2.70 -4.07 10.04
C PRO A 109 -3.51 -2.77 10.19
N SER A 110 -4.52 -2.80 11.04
CA SER A 110 -5.31 -1.61 11.33
C SER A 110 -4.42 -0.47 11.80
N GLY A 111 -4.69 0.74 11.29
CA GLY A 111 -3.90 1.92 11.60
C GLY A 111 -2.51 1.98 10.96
N SER A 112 -2.15 1.07 10.05
CA SER A 112 -0.86 1.14 9.32
C SER A 112 -0.94 1.84 7.96
N PHE A 113 -2.14 2.24 7.55
CA PHE A 113 -2.40 2.96 6.30
C PHE A 113 -3.42 4.08 6.52
N ILE A 114 -3.45 5.01 5.57
CA ILE A 114 -4.43 6.09 5.49
C ILE A 114 -5.35 5.75 4.31
N ALA A 115 -6.61 5.46 4.57
CA ALA A 115 -7.59 5.22 3.52
C ALA A 115 -8.02 6.55 2.90
N LEU A 116 -8.17 6.61 1.58
CA LEU A 116 -8.52 7.86 0.89
C LEU A 116 -9.99 8.23 1.12
N ASP A 117 -10.84 7.22 1.24
CA ASP A 117 -12.28 7.27 1.45
C ASP A 117 -12.69 7.66 2.89
N ASP A 118 -11.75 7.68 3.83
CA ASP A 118 -11.97 8.24 5.18
C ASP A 118 -12.10 9.77 5.18
N PHE A 119 -11.77 10.44 4.07
CA PHE A 119 -11.73 11.90 3.95
C PHE A 119 -12.82 12.40 2.99
N LYS A 120 -13.47 13.52 3.34
CA LYS A 120 -14.52 14.12 2.53
C LYS A 120 -13.97 14.85 1.29
N SER A 121 -12.67 15.18 1.31
CA SER A 121 -12.01 15.89 0.21
C SER A 121 -10.49 15.68 0.25
N THR A 122 -9.86 15.88 -0.91
CA THR A 122 -8.40 15.95 -1.06
C THR A 122 -7.77 17.05 -0.21
N LYS A 123 -8.48 18.16 0.02
CA LYS A 123 -8.06 19.22 0.94
C LYS A 123 -7.93 18.71 2.37
N GLU A 124 -8.95 18.00 2.86
CA GLU A 124 -8.94 17.44 4.21
C GLU A 124 -7.80 16.43 4.38
N LEU A 125 -7.61 15.54 3.41
CA LEU A 125 -6.47 14.63 3.38
C LEU A 125 -5.15 15.39 3.33
N GLY A 126 -5.02 16.42 2.50
CA GLY A 126 -3.82 17.24 2.38
C GLY A 126 -3.47 17.94 3.70
N ASP A 127 -4.47 18.51 4.37
CA ASP A 127 -4.32 19.14 5.69
C ASP A 127 -3.89 18.10 6.75
N TYR A 128 -4.47 16.90 6.72
CA TYR A 128 -4.11 15.79 7.60
C TYR A 128 -2.66 15.32 7.38
N LEU A 129 -2.24 15.14 6.12
CA LEU A 129 -0.86 14.79 5.78
C LEU A 129 0.13 15.87 6.23
N ASN A 130 -0.24 17.15 6.09
CA ASN A 130 0.55 18.26 6.60
C ASN A 130 0.67 18.26 8.13
N PHE A 131 -0.42 17.91 8.83
CA PHE A 131 -0.43 17.73 10.28
C PHE A 131 0.52 16.59 10.71
N LEU A 132 0.40 15.41 10.10
CA LEU A 132 1.28 14.27 10.38
C LEU A 132 2.75 14.57 10.09
N ARG A 133 3.04 15.39 9.07
CA ARG A 133 4.40 15.83 8.77
C ARG A 133 5.02 16.64 9.92
N ARG A 134 4.22 17.38 10.69
CA ARG A 134 4.69 18.24 11.80
C ARG A 134 4.51 17.63 13.19
N ASN A 135 3.73 16.55 13.30
CA ASN A 135 3.42 15.91 14.58
C ASN A 135 3.92 14.47 14.58
N ASP A 136 5.12 14.27 15.13
CA ASP A 136 5.76 12.95 15.18
C ASP A 136 5.00 11.98 16.07
N SER A 137 4.38 12.44 17.16
CA SER A 137 3.57 11.58 18.03
C SER A 137 2.34 11.02 17.31
N ALA A 138 1.68 11.84 16.47
CA ALA A 138 0.55 11.38 15.67
C ALA A 138 1.01 10.47 14.52
N TYR A 139 2.13 10.80 13.87
CA TYR A 139 2.71 9.98 12.81
C TYR A 139 3.15 8.59 13.32
N LEU A 140 3.74 8.53 14.51
CA LEU A 140 4.20 7.28 15.14
C LEU A 140 3.11 6.25 15.37
N LYS A 141 1.84 6.68 15.51
CA LYS A 141 0.70 5.76 15.64
C LYS A 141 0.60 4.82 14.43
N TYR A 142 0.99 5.28 13.25
CA TYR A 142 1.00 4.46 12.03
C TYR A 142 2.06 3.35 12.00
N PHE A 143 2.90 3.28 13.02
CA PHE A 143 3.91 2.24 13.19
C PHE A 143 3.63 1.34 14.40
N GLU A 144 2.52 1.53 15.14
CA GLU A 144 2.21 0.68 16.30
C GLU A 144 2.05 -0.80 15.94
N TRP A 145 1.56 -1.08 14.73
CA TRP A 145 1.43 -2.44 14.20
C TRP A 145 2.75 -3.21 14.19
N THR A 146 3.91 -2.56 14.08
CA THR A 146 5.22 -3.23 14.04
C THR A 146 5.58 -3.91 15.36
N LYS A 147 4.88 -3.56 16.45
CA LYS A 147 4.99 -4.24 17.75
C LYS A 147 4.30 -5.60 17.77
N HIS A 148 3.44 -5.86 16.79
CA HIS A 148 2.56 -7.04 16.76
C HIS A 148 2.74 -7.89 15.50
N TYR A 149 3.17 -7.29 14.39
CA TYR A 149 3.26 -7.96 13.09
C TYR A 149 4.59 -7.66 12.37
N ARG A 150 4.95 -8.56 11.47
CA ARG A 150 6.09 -8.40 10.55
C ARG A 150 5.77 -8.99 9.18
N LEU A 151 6.62 -8.71 8.20
CA LEU A 151 6.64 -9.50 6.97
C LEU A 151 7.30 -10.87 7.25
N PRO A 152 6.83 -11.94 6.61
CA PRO A 152 7.49 -13.24 6.68
C PRO A 152 8.81 -13.19 5.91
N SER A 153 9.83 -13.90 6.38
CA SER A 153 11.12 -14.04 5.69
C SER A 153 11.01 -14.79 4.36
N SER A 154 9.96 -15.59 4.19
CA SER A 154 9.59 -16.19 2.91
C SER A 154 8.07 -16.20 2.77
N TYR A 155 7.58 -15.71 1.63
CA TYR A 155 6.17 -15.83 1.30
C TYR A 155 5.91 -17.23 0.73
N LYS A 156 4.93 -17.95 1.29
CA LYS A 156 4.43 -19.22 0.75
C LYS A 156 2.93 -19.10 0.56
N SER A 157 2.48 -19.25 -0.68
CA SER A 157 1.06 -19.36 -1.01
C SER A 157 0.73 -20.79 -1.42
N ASP A 158 -0.31 -21.34 -0.81
CA ASP A 158 -0.84 -22.65 -1.18
C ASP A 158 -1.80 -22.58 -2.37
N ALA A 159 -2.03 -21.41 -2.97
CA ALA A 159 -2.99 -21.26 -4.07
C ALA A 159 -2.67 -22.15 -5.28
N LEU A 160 -1.38 -22.27 -5.62
CA LEU A 160 -0.91 -23.15 -6.71
C LEU A 160 -1.02 -24.63 -6.32
N CYS A 161 -0.65 -24.99 -5.09
CA CYS A 161 -0.79 -26.36 -4.59
C CYS A 161 -2.25 -26.80 -4.58
N LYS A 162 -3.16 -25.92 -4.13
CA LYS A 162 -4.60 -26.16 -4.13
C LYS A 162 -5.14 -26.31 -5.56
N LEU A 163 -4.74 -25.40 -6.46
CA LEU A 163 -5.08 -25.53 -7.88
C LEU A 163 -4.63 -26.86 -8.47
N CYS A 164 -3.36 -27.25 -8.21
CA CYS A 164 -2.82 -28.52 -8.66
C CYS A 164 -3.61 -29.72 -8.11
N GLY A 165 -3.94 -29.68 -6.81
CA GLY A 165 -4.75 -30.72 -6.17
C GLY A 165 -6.15 -30.84 -6.77
N ASP A 166 -6.79 -29.71 -7.05
CA ASP A 166 -8.13 -29.68 -7.66
C ASP A 166 -8.08 -30.21 -9.10
N ILE A 167 -7.06 -29.84 -9.89
CA ILE A 167 -6.82 -30.40 -11.24
C ILE A 167 -6.61 -31.91 -11.18
N TYR A 168 -5.78 -32.39 -10.25
CA TYR A 168 -5.48 -33.82 -10.10
C TYR A 168 -6.73 -34.64 -9.72
N ARG A 169 -7.65 -34.04 -8.95
CA ARG A 169 -8.93 -34.67 -8.56
C ARG A 169 -10.05 -34.45 -9.58
N GLU A 170 -9.75 -33.87 -10.74
CA GLU A 170 -10.74 -33.54 -11.79
C GLU A 170 -11.88 -32.66 -11.26
N GLU A 171 -11.59 -31.80 -10.27
CA GLU A 171 -12.57 -30.86 -9.76
C GLU A 171 -12.74 -29.67 -10.72
N HIS A 172 -13.98 -29.42 -11.13
CA HIS A 172 -14.31 -28.30 -12.01
C HIS A 172 -14.74 -27.06 -11.19
N PHE A 173 -14.22 -25.90 -11.57
CA PHE A 173 -14.62 -24.61 -11.02
C PHE A 173 -14.90 -23.65 -12.19
N VAL A 174 -16.13 -23.17 -12.28
CA VAL A 174 -16.59 -22.27 -13.34
C VAL A 174 -17.01 -20.93 -12.73
N VAL A 175 -16.57 -19.85 -13.35
CA VAL A 175 -17.02 -18.49 -13.06
C VAL A 175 -17.76 -18.02 -14.31
N GLU A 176 -19.09 -17.98 -14.24
CA GLU A 176 -19.97 -17.66 -15.38
C GLU A 176 -19.68 -16.28 -15.97
N ASP A 177 -19.48 -15.28 -15.11
CA ASP A 177 -19.14 -13.92 -15.53
C ASP A 177 -17.93 -13.45 -14.74
N ILE A 178 -16.78 -13.44 -15.40
CA ILE A 178 -15.51 -13.04 -14.81
C ILE A 178 -15.49 -11.54 -14.47
N VAL A 179 -16.22 -10.71 -15.23
CA VAL A 179 -16.31 -9.26 -15.00
C VAL A 179 -17.13 -9.01 -13.75
N GLN A 180 -18.34 -9.56 -13.67
CA GLN A 180 -19.16 -9.50 -12.46
C GLN A 180 -18.44 -10.11 -11.26
N TYR A 181 -17.74 -11.23 -11.45
CA TYR A 181 -16.91 -11.79 -10.40
C TYR A 181 -15.86 -10.79 -9.93
N TYR A 182 -15.14 -10.08 -10.80
CA TYR A 182 -14.17 -9.11 -10.29
C TYR A 182 -14.85 -7.90 -9.64
N PHE A 183 -15.93 -7.34 -10.19
CA PHE A 183 -16.47 -6.06 -9.71
C PHE A 183 -17.48 -6.18 -8.56
N LYS A 184 -18.15 -7.32 -8.40
CA LYS A 184 -19.18 -7.50 -7.36
C LYS A 184 -18.58 -7.41 -5.95
N GLY A 185 -19.11 -6.48 -5.14
CA GLY A 185 -18.72 -6.32 -3.73
C GLY A 185 -17.36 -5.66 -3.51
N GLN A 186 -16.72 -5.12 -4.57
CA GLN A 186 -15.50 -4.32 -4.41
C GLN A 186 -15.78 -2.86 -4.01
N CYS A 187 -16.95 -2.35 -4.35
CA CYS A 187 -17.46 -1.07 -3.86
C CYS A 187 -18.85 -1.31 -3.30
N SER A 188 -18.99 -1.28 -1.98
CA SER A 188 -20.30 -1.09 -1.37
C SER A 188 -20.62 0.40 -1.51
N ASP A 189 -21.67 0.73 -2.26
CA ASP A 189 -22.21 2.08 -2.35
C ASP A 189 -22.53 2.56 -0.92
N SER A 190 -21.69 3.43 -0.38
CA SER A 190 -22.07 4.30 0.73
C SER A 190 -23.04 5.34 0.16
N SER A 191 -24.32 5.01 0.29
CA SER A 191 -25.41 5.98 0.16
C SER A 191 -25.28 7.10 1.19
#